data_AF-A0A7W6RR59-F1
#
_entry.id   AF-A0A7W6RR59-F1
#
_cell.length_a   1.000
_cell.length_b   1.000
_cell.length_c   1.000
_cell.angle_alpha   90.00
_cell.angle_beta   90.00
_cell.angle_gamma   90.00
#
_symmetry.space_group_name_H-M   'P 1'
#
loop_
_entity.id
_entity.type
_entity.pdbx_description
1 polymer ?
#
loop_
_entity_poly.entity_id
_entity_poly.type
_entity_poly.pdbx_seq_one_letter_code
_entity_poly.pdbx_strand_id
1 'polypeptide(L)'
;MIGNHPYRLEVALHDVIMAGDGWNITLPENPGARPIVQTVTENDEKCPVFGPAFLQKALNVVSDRAVRVRGEISTDWPRRSTKPDHDGVVRHPLWGGESDAWFCLHCSGKLTGIQLAQNLWHCPGCGASPLDIFDTAFWCDDEAKSLQPVKTEGAVDGDKPDFGVVDDRPKLELNGEKITLLIRSALLDDATNISEKLGALQAEITVDDENDVWISLEEDLWPQDKEPVQALIVAAKLGLEVELESTWSTIPFHWPGLGELTSSTSEYTQMMLDAYAQCDSLPNSKT
;
A
#
# COMPACT_ATOMS: atom_id res chain seq x y z
N MET A 1 6.00 -5.89 -24.83
CA MET A 1 5.65 -7.32 -25.07
C MET A 1 6.93 -8.13 -25.28
N ILE A 2 6.97 -9.38 -24.83
CA ILE A 2 8.04 -10.35 -25.14
C ILE A 2 7.39 -11.51 -25.90
N GLY A 3 7.71 -11.65 -27.20
CA GLY A 3 6.92 -12.51 -28.08
C GLY A 3 5.47 -12.04 -28.12
N ASN A 4 4.53 -12.94 -27.84
CA ASN A 4 3.10 -12.65 -27.81
C ASN A 4 2.56 -12.36 -26.39
N HIS A 5 3.45 -12.23 -25.40
CA HIS A 5 3.03 -11.98 -24.02
C HIS A 5 3.18 -10.48 -23.68
N PRO A 6 2.07 -9.77 -23.42
CA PRO A 6 2.13 -8.43 -22.89
C PRO A 6 2.70 -8.44 -21.48
N TYR A 7 3.36 -7.36 -21.11
CA TYR A 7 3.89 -7.14 -19.77
C TYR A 7 3.76 -5.66 -19.43
N ARG A 8 3.69 -5.37 -18.13
CA ARG A 8 3.86 -4.04 -17.56
C ARG A 8 5.19 -3.99 -16.82
N LEU A 9 5.80 -2.81 -16.82
CA LEU A 9 7.05 -2.55 -16.11
C LEU A 9 6.80 -1.36 -15.20
N GLU A 10 7.08 -1.53 -13.92
CA GLU A 10 6.88 -0.51 -12.90
C GLU A 10 8.10 -0.45 -11.97
N VAL A 11 8.19 0.65 -11.22
CA VAL A 11 9.22 0.85 -10.21
C VAL A 11 8.51 1.16 -8.91
N ALA A 12 8.76 0.36 -7.88
CA ALA A 12 8.19 0.52 -6.55
C ALA A 12 9.33 0.51 -5.55
N LEU A 13 9.53 1.59 -4.80
CA LEU A 13 10.64 1.73 -3.84
C LEU A 13 12.01 1.38 -4.45
N HIS A 14 12.23 1.77 -5.71
CA HIS A 14 13.42 1.48 -6.51
C HIS A 14 13.63 0.01 -6.93
N ASP A 15 12.76 -0.91 -6.50
CA ASP A 15 12.67 -2.25 -7.10
C ASP A 15 12.04 -2.14 -8.48
N VAL A 16 12.56 -2.91 -9.43
CA VAL A 16 11.99 -3.01 -10.78
C VAL A 16 11.11 -4.23 -10.86
N ILE A 17 9.82 -4.01 -11.15
CA ILE A 17 8.84 -5.08 -11.22
C ILE A 17 8.35 -5.19 -12.66
N MET A 18 8.45 -6.38 -13.23
CA MET A 18 7.78 -6.75 -14.48
C MET A 18 6.65 -7.70 -14.18
N ALA A 19 5.43 -7.33 -14.54
CA ALA A 19 4.24 -8.16 -14.33
C ALA A 19 3.57 -8.54 -15.65
N GLY A 20 3.17 -9.80 -15.76
CA GLY A 20 2.33 -10.33 -16.82
C GLY A 20 1.14 -11.10 -16.25
N ASP A 21 0.41 -11.79 -17.12
CA ASP A 21 -0.74 -12.60 -16.72
C ASP A 21 -0.27 -13.84 -15.94
N GLY A 22 -0.56 -13.89 -14.63
CA GLY A 22 -0.21 -15.00 -13.74
C GLY A 22 1.25 -15.10 -13.31
N TRP A 23 2.08 -14.07 -13.56
CA TRP A 23 3.48 -14.03 -13.13
C TRP A 23 4.00 -12.62 -12.92
N ASN A 24 5.02 -12.48 -12.06
CA ASN A 24 5.83 -11.29 -11.96
C ASN A 24 7.32 -11.63 -11.77
N ILE A 25 8.18 -10.68 -12.12
CA ILE A 25 9.62 -10.71 -11.86
C ILE A 25 9.98 -9.42 -11.15
N THR A 26 10.53 -9.53 -9.94
CA THR A 26 11.03 -8.41 -9.16
C THR A 26 12.55 -8.46 -9.16
N LEU A 27 13.18 -7.38 -9.61
CA LEU A 27 14.62 -7.18 -9.47
C LEU A 27 14.85 -6.12 -8.38
N PRO A 28 15.37 -6.52 -7.21
CA PRO A 28 15.50 -5.60 -6.08
C PRO A 28 16.47 -4.44 -6.35
N GLU A 29 16.31 -3.34 -5.62
CA GLU A 29 17.21 -2.19 -5.62
C GLU A 29 18.66 -2.64 -5.40
N ASN A 30 18.89 -3.48 -4.38
CA ASN A 30 20.19 -4.05 -4.01
C ASN A 30 20.83 -4.77 -5.22
N PRO A 31 21.97 -4.26 -5.75
CA PRO A 31 22.62 -4.87 -6.91
C PRO A 31 23.08 -6.31 -6.70
N GLY A 32 23.36 -6.71 -5.47
CA GLY A 32 23.76 -8.07 -5.11
C GLY A 32 22.60 -9.03 -4.84
N ALA A 33 21.35 -8.55 -4.84
CA ALA A 33 20.18 -9.40 -4.63
C ALA A 33 19.80 -10.16 -5.92
N ARG A 34 19.33 -11.39 -5.75
CA ARG A 34 18.84 -12.20 -6.87
C ARG A 34 17.51 -11.68 -7.39
N PRO A 35 17.21 -11.81 -8.69
CA PRO A 35 15.88 -11.58 -9.19
C PRO A 35 14.90 -12.59 -8.56
N ILE A 36 13.70 -12.15 -8.24
CA ILE A 36 12.64 -12.98 -7.66
C ILE A 36 11.57 -13.16 -8.73
N VAL A 37 11.26 -14.41 -9.08
CA VAL A 37 10.18 -14.77 -10.01
C VAL A 37 9.04 -15.35 -9.21
N GLN A 38 7.86 -14.76 -9.34
CA GLN A 38 6.65 -15.24 -8.67
C GLN A 38 5.60 -15.67 -9.69
N THR A 39 4.95 -16.80 -9.43
CA THR A 39 3.85 -17.32 -10.24
C THR A 39 2.64 -17.67 -9.39
N VAL A 40 1.46 -17.71 -10.00
CA VAL A 40 0.20 -18.06 -9.33
C VAL A 40 0.07 -19.56 -9.07
N THR A 41 0.68 -20.36 -9.95
CA THR A 41 0.63 -21.82 -9.90
C THR A 41 2.04 -22.41 -9.92
N GLU A 42 2.19 -23.59 -9.31
CA GLU A 42 3.40 -24.39 -9.46
C GLU A 42 3.51 -24.89 -10.91
N ASN A 43 4.55 -24.44 -11.61
CA ASN A 43 5.02 -24.99 -12.88
C ASN A 43 3.91 -25.27 -13.92
N ASP A 44 3.05 -24.29 -14.17
CA ASP A 44 2.10 -24.34 -15.28
C ASP A 44 2.87 -24.18 -16.60
N GLU A 45 2.90 -25.23 -17.43
CA GLU A 45 3.55 -25.23 -18.76
C GLU A 45 3.07 -24.08 -19.66
N LYS A 46 1.93 -23.45 -19.35
CA LYS A 46 1.40 -22.27 -20.06
C LYS A 46 2.05 -20.96 -19.62
N CYS A 47 2.63 -20.90 -18.43
CA CYS A 47 3.21 -19.69 -17.89
C CYS A 47 4.57 -19.41 -18.55
N PRO A 48 4.74 -18.27 -19.24
CA PRO A 48 5.89 -18.06 -20.12
C PRO A 48 7.22 -17.97 -19.36
N VAL A 49 7.22 -17.62 -18.07
CA VAL A 49 8.44 -17.49 -17.26
C VAL A 49 9.15 -18.81 -16.98
N PHE A 50 8.49 -19.96 -17.15
CA PHE A 50 9.16 -21.27 -17.10
C PHE A 50 9.91 -21.59 -18.41
N GLY A 51 9.61 -20.87 -19.50
CA GLY A 51 10.35 -20.98 -20.75
C GLY A 51 11.71 -20.25 -20.66
N PRO A 52 12.86 -20.92 -20.79
CA PRO A 52 14.18 -20.31 -20.55
C PRO A 52 14.48 -19.14 -21.48
N ALA A 53 14.05 -19.21 -22.74
CA ALA A 53 14.23 -18.14 -23.72
C ALA A 53 13.39 -16.89 -23.40
N PHE A 54 12.19 -17.08 -22.83
CA PHE A 54 11.35 -15.99 -22.38
C PHE A 54 11.92 -15.37 -21.11
N LEU A 55 12.23 -16.20 -20.11
CA LEU A 55 12.80 -15.77 -18.84
C LEU A 55 14.07 -14.95 -19.04
N GLN A 56 15.00 -15.42 -19.88
CA GLN A 56 16.22 -14.66 -20.17
C GLN A 56 15.93 -13.28 -20.77
N LYS A 57 14.98 -13.18 -21.70
CA LYS A 57 14.58 -11.90 -22.29
C LYS A 57 13.93 -10.99 -21.24
N ALA A 58 13.09 -11.54 -20.38
CA ALA A 58 12.43 -10.79 -19.32
C ALA A 58 13.45 -10.27 -18.30
N LEU A 59 14.39 -11.13 -17.86
CA LEU A 59 15.51 -10.77 -17.00
C LEU A 59 16.37 -9.66 -17.60
N ASN A 60 16.70 -9.73 -18.90
CA ASN A 60 17.46 -8.66 -19.56
C ASN A 60 16.72 -7.31 -19.52
N VAL A 61 15.40 -7.32 -19.76
CA VAL A 61 14.60 -6.09 -19.75
C VAL A 61 14.52 -5.48 -18.34
N VAL A 62 14.29 -6.29 -17.29
CA VAL A 62 14.28 -5.77 -15.91
C VAL A 62 15.67 -5.30 -15.48
N SER A 63 16.73 -6.01 -15.87
CA SER A 63 18.12 -5.61 -15.59
C SER A 63 18.48 -4.29 -16.26
N ASP A 64 18.13 -4.09 -17.52
CA ASP A 64 18.35 -2.82 -18.24
C ASP A 64 17.61 -1.66 -17.55
N ARG A 65 16.40 -1.89 -17.05
CA ARG A 65 15.65 -0.88 -16.30
C ARG A 65 16.27 -0.64 -14.92
N ALA A 66 16.71 -1.67 -14.21
CA ALA A 66 17.33 -1.54 -12.89
C ALA A 66 18.65 -0.76 -12.97
N VAL A 67 19.46 -0.96 -14.02
CA VAL A 67 20.66 -0.14 -14.25
C VAL A 67 20.30 1.36 -14.34
N ARG A 68 19.19 1.72 -14.99
CA ARG A 68 18.73 3.11 -15.07
C ARG A 68 18.27 3.65 -13.71
N VAL A 69 17.43 2.90 -13.00
CA VAL A 69 16.92 3.29 -11.67
C VAL A 69 18.07 3.47 -10.68
N ARG A 70 19.03 2.55 -10.65
CA ARG A 70 20.24 2.63 -9.83
C ARG A 70 21.15 3.81 -10.22
N GLY A 71 21.18 4.13 -11.51
CA GLY A 71 21.83 5.34 -12.01
C GLY A 71 21.16 6.61 -11.51
N GLU A 72 19.82 6.66 -11.49
CA GLU A 72 19.03 7.77 -10.94
C GLU A 72 19.33 7.97 -9.44
N ILE A 73 19.30 6.90 -8.62
CA ILE A 73 19.70 6.95 -7.20
C ILE A 73 21.10 7.55 -7.03
N SER A 74 22.04 7.11 -7.85
CA SER A 74 23.43 7.56 -7.80
C SER A 74 23.61 9.05 -8.13
N THR A 75 22.64 9.69 -8.79
CA THR A 75 22.68 11.14 -9.07
C THR A 75 22.30 12.01 -7.88
N ASP A 76 21.48 11.49 -6.97
CA ASP A 76 21.06 12.20 -5.77
C ASP A 76 22.12 12.14 -4.66
N TRP A 77 23.07 11.22 -4.77
CA TRP A 77 24.12 11.02 -3.77
C TRP A 77 25.34 11.91 -4.01
N PRO A 78 26.08 12.27 -2.94
CA PRO A 78 27.38 12.89 -3.09
C PRO A 78 28.29 12.05 -4.00
N ARG A 79 29.05 12.71 -4.88
CA ARG A 79 29.97 12.03 -5.81
C ARG A 79 30.91 11.04 -5.11
N ARG A 80 31.32 11.34 -3.88
CA ARG A 80 32.22 10.48 -3.09
C ARG A 80 31.55 9.23 -2.52
N SER A 81 30.22 9.15 -2.55
CA SER A 81 29.46 7.95 -2.18
C SER A 81 29.53 6.87 -3.26
N THR A 82 29.63 7.27 -4.53
CA THR A 82 29.65 6.35 -5.69
C THR A 82 31.03 6.23 -6.34
N LYS A 83 31.95 7.12 -5.98
CA LYS A 83 33.33 7.12 -6.49
C LYS A 83 34.33 7.27 -5.34
N PRO A 84 34.91 6.16 -4.86
CA PRO A 84 36.01 6.19 -3.90
C PRO A 84 37.20 6.99 -4.45
N ASP A 85 38.00 7.57 -3.55
CA ASP A 85 39.29 8.16 -3.93
C ASP A 85 40.42 7.12 -4.00
N HIS A 86 41.67 7.59 -4.13
CA HIS A 86 42.80 6.68 -4.30
C HIS A 86 43.09 5.82 -3.07
N ASP A 87 42.64 6.25 -1.88
CA ASP A 87 42.79 5.52 -0.62
C ASP A 87 41.57 4.62 -0.34
N GLY A 88 40.56 4.65 -1.22
CA GLY A 88 39.32 3.92 -1.04
C GLY A 88 38.34 4.61 -0.09
N VAL A 89 38.59 5.86 0.29
CA VAL A 89 37.69 6.65 1.12
C VAL A 89 36.43 6.99 0.32
N VAL A 90 35.29 6.72 0.95
CA VAL A 90 33.96 7.07 0.43
C VAL A 90 33.19 7.87 1.47
N ARG A 91 32.14 8.55 1.02
CA ARG A 91 31.25 9.33 1.87
C ARG A 91 29.89 8.65 2.00
N HIS A 92 29.39 8.47 3.22
CA HIS A 92 28.05 7.91 3.44
C HIS A 92 26.97 8.77 2.75
N PRO A 93 26.09 8.18 1.93
CA PRO A 93 25.12 8.95 1.15
C PRO A 93 24.07 9.65 2.04
N LEU A 94 23.70 9.01 3.16
CA LEU A 94 22.65 9.52 4.05
C LEU A 94 23.16 10.46 5.17
N TRP A 95 24.31 10.17 5.78
CA TRP A 95 24.79 10.91 6.96
C TRP A 95 26.09 11.67 6.72
N GLY A 96 26.75 11.42 5.59
CA GLY A 96 27.90 12.22 5.16
C GLY A 96 29.24 11.93 5.83
N GLY A 97 29.36 10.93 6.70
CA GLY A 97 30.65 10.48 7.26
C GLY A 97 31.60 9.98 6.16
N GLU A 98 32.91 10.12 6.33
CA GLU A 98 33.92 9.72 5.36
C GLU A 98 34.89 8.71 5.98
N SER A 99 35.07 7.57 5.31
CA SER A 99 35.94 6.49 5.78
C SER A 99 36.33 5.55 4.64
N ASP A 100 37.48 4.88 4.76
CA ASP A 100 37.91 3.76 3.92
C ASP A 100 37.43 2.40 4.48
N ALA A 101 37.04 2.37 5.75
CA ALA A 101 36.55 1.20 6.48
C ALA A 101 35.14 1.43 7.04
N TRP A 102 34.27 0.45 6.79
CA TRP A 102 32.86 0.47 7.17
C TRP A 102 32.45 -0.85 7.80
N PHE A 103 31.34 -0.84 8.52
CA PHE A 103 30.89 -1.95 9.33
C PHE A 103 29.39 -2.15 9.15
N CYS A 104 29.00 -3.38 8.83
CA CYS A 104 27.59 -3.75 8.76
C CYS A 104 27.08 -4.17 10.13
N LEU A 105 26.01 -3.52 10.60
CA LEU A 105 25.38 -3.83 11.88
C LEU A 105 24.81 -5.26 11.93
N HIS A 106 24.33 -5.79 10.79
CA HIS A 106 23.62 -7.07 10.75
C HIS A 106 24.56 -8.27 10.84
N CYS A 107 25.61 -8.30 10.01
CA CYS A 107 26.52 -9.44 9.93
C CYS A 107 27.82 -9.22 10.72
N SER A 108 27.99 -8.05 11.36
CA SER A 108 29.25 -7.65 12.00
C SER A 108 30.45 -7.77 11.04
N GLY A 109 30.20 -7.52 9.76
CA GLY A 109 31.19 -7.63 8.71
C GLY A 109 31.93 -6.33 8.47
N LYS A 110 33.25 -6.40 8.31
CA LYS A 110 34.09 -5.26 7.90
C LYS A 110 34.07 -5.12 6.37
N LEU A 111 33.84 -3.90 5.89
CA LEU A 111 33.65 -3.55 4.50
C LEU A 111 34.61 -2.44 4.09
N THR A 112 35.02 -2.44 2.82
CA THR A 112 35.77 -1.33 2.23
C THR A 112 34.83 -0.34 1.56
N GLY A 113 35.27 0.92 1.45
CA GLY A 113 34.52 1.91 0.69
C GLY A 113 34.26 1.52 -0.77
N ILE A 114 35.19 0.80 -1.39
CA ILE A 114 35.05 0.28 -2.77
C ILE A 114 33.89 -0.71 -2.86
N GLN A 115 33.78 -1.65 -1.92
CA GLN A 115 32.69 -2.63 -1.90
C GLN A 115 31.33 -1.94 -1.80
N LEU A 116 31.22 -0.92 -0.95
CA LEU A 116 29.96 -0.18 -0.76
C LEU A 116 29.60 0.66 -1.99
N ALA A 117 30.56 1.42 -2.54
CA ALA A 117 30.30 2.24 -3.72
C ALA A 117 29.86 1.41 -4.94
N GLN A 118 30.37 0.18 -5.08
CA GLN A 118 30.00 -0.74 -6.16
C GLN A 118 28.62 -1.39 -5.95
N ASN A 119 28.14 -1.49 -4.71
CA ASN A 119 26.92 -2.21 -4.36
C ASN A 119 25.82 -1.28 -3.79
N LEU A 120 25.79 -0.01 -4.21
CA LEU A 120 24.85 1.00 -3.73
C LEU A 120 24.71 1.04 -2.19
N TRP A 121 25.83 0.94 -1.50
CA TRP A 121 25.88 0.95 -0.03
C TRP A 121 25.12 -0.20 0.66
N HIS A 122 24.70 -1.23 -0.07
CA HIS A 122 24.25 -2.46 0.54
C HIS A 122 25.43 -3.33 0.96
N CYS A 123 25.31 -3.99 2.13
CA CYS A 123 26.30 -4.96 2.55
C CYS A 123 26.37 -6.14 1.55
N PRO A 124 27.51 -6.40 0.88
CA PRO A 124 27.64 -7.52 -0.04
C PRO A 124 27.55 -8.91 0.63
N GLY A 125 27.65 -8.99 1.96
CA GLY A 125 27.59 -10.26 2.68
C GLY A 125 26.17 -10.68 3.07
N CYS A 126 25.30 -9.73 3.42
CA CYS A 126 23.95 -10.03 3.92
C CYS A 126 22.85 -9.15 3.30
N GLY A 127 23.18 -8.25 2.39
CA GLY A 127 22.22 -7.36 1.72
C GLY A 127 21.66 -6.21 2.57
N ALA A 128 22.18 -6.00 3.79
CA ALA A 128 21.74 -4.93 4.68
C ALA A 128 21.77 -3.56 3.98
N SER A 129 20.82 -2.70 4.33
CA SER A 129 20.60 -1.43 3.66
C SER A 129 21.68 -0.39 4.04
N PRO A 130 21.80 0.72 3.28
CA PRO A 130 22.68 1.82 3.67
C PRO A 130 22.39 2.39 5.08
N LEU A 131 21.19 2.19 5.63
CA LEU A 131 20.85 2.63 6.99
C LEU A 131 21.56 1.81 8.08
N ASP A 132 22.19 0.69 7.72
CA ASP A 132 22.80 -0.26 8.65
C ASP A 132 24.33 -0.35 8.48
N ILE A 133 24.93 0.60 7.77
CA ILE A 133 26.36 0.65 7.43
C ILE A 133 27.03 1.84 8.10
N PHE A 134 27.91 1.58 9.07
CA PHE A 134 28.52 2.62 9.89
C PHE A 134 30.04 2.71 9.67
N ASP A 135 30.60 3.89 9.85
CA ASP A 135 32.06 4.13 9.82
C ASP A 135 32.76 3.68 11.12
N THR A 136 31.98 3.37 12.15
CA THR A 136 32.43 2.82 13.43
C THR A 136 31.53 1.67 13.86
N ALA A 137 32.10 0.62 14.46
CA ALA A 137 31.32 -0.48 15.05
C ALA A 137 31.03 -0.20 16.53
N PHE A 138 30.22 0.82 16.80
CA PHE A 138 29.91 1.26 18.18
C PHE A 138 29.23 0.18 19.04
N TRP A 139 28.69 -0.88 18.41
CA TRP A 139 28.09 -2.05 19.06
C TRP A 139 29.13 -3.13 19.44
N CYS A 140 30.39 -2.96 19.08
CA CYS A 140 31.47 -3.90 19.41
C CYS A 140 32.38 -3.33 20.49
N ASP A 141 32.56 -4.08 21.58
CA ASP A 141 33.38 -3.68 22.73
C ASP A 141 34.88 -3.51 22.40
N ASP A 142 35.36 -4.12 21.31
CA ASP A 142 36.77 -4.15 20.92
C ASP A 142 37.13 -3.19 19.77
N GLU A 143 36.27 -2.21 19.48
CA GLU A 143 36.43 -1.25 18.38
C GLU A 143 36.63 -1.93 17.02
N ALA A 144 35.87 -3.00 16.77
CA ALA A 144 35.86 -3.76 15.53
C ALA A 144 37.14 -4.57 15.22
N LYS A 145 38.08 -4.71 16.17
CA LYS A 145 39.37 -5.39 15.93
C LYS A 145 39.21 -6.87 15.58
N SER A 146 38.19 -7.53 16.10
CA SER A 146 37.86 -8.93 15.83
C SER A 146 36.99 -9.16 14.59
N LEU A 147 36.42 -8.10 14.01
CA LEU A 147 35.47 -8.24 12.90
C LEU A 147 36.16 -8.72 11.63
N GLN A 148 35.54 -9.71 10.99
CA GLN A 148 36.07 -10.33 9.79
C GLN A 148 35.70 -9.50 8.56
N PRO A 149 36.61 -9.37 7.57
CA PRO A 149 36.28 -8.80 6.28
C PRO A 149 35.16 -9.59 5.60
N VAL A 150 34.16 -8.89 5.08
CA VAL A 150 33.13 -9.50 4.24
C VAL A 150 33.79 -9.91 2.93
N LYS A 151 33.72 -11.20 2.63
CA LYS A 151 34.09 -11.71 1.32
C LYS A 151 32.96 -11.38 0.36
N THR A 152 33.26 -10.69 -0.72
CA THR A 152 32.40 -10.68 -1.89
C THR A 152 32.46 -12.09 -2.46
N GLU A 153 31.43 -12.90 -2.25
CA GLU A 153 31.20 -13.99 -3.18
C GLU A 153 31.02 -13.33 -4.54
N GLY A 154 31.99 -13.53 -5.43
CA GLY A 154 31.93 -12.98 -6.78
C GLY A 154 30.59 -13.38 -7.41
N ALA A 155 30.11 -12.55 -8.33
CA ALA A 155 28.89 -12.77 -9.12
C ALA A 155 28.95 -14.07 -9.97
N VAL A 156 29.02 -15.23 -9.32
CA VAL A 156 29.22 -16.54 -9.94
C VAL A 156 27.94 -17.38 -9.88
N ASP A 157 26.91 -16.94 -9.14
CA ASP A 157 25.59 -17.60 -9.13
C ASP A 157 24.41 -16.62 -8.90
N GLY A 158 24.61 -15.33 -9.19
CA GLY A 158 23.60 -14.26 -9.05
C GLY A 158 22.57 -14.18 -10.17
N ASP A 159 22.77 -14.95 -11.26
CA ASP A 159 21.90 -14.94 -12.43
C ASP A 159 20.67 -15.84 -12.28
N LYS A 160 20.69 -16.80 -11.34
CA LYS A 160 19.56 -17.71 -11.18
C LYS A 160 18.50 -17.02 -10.31
N PRO A 161 17.29 -16.80 -10.85
CA PRO A 161 16.23 -16.20 -10.06
C PRO A 161 15.72 -17.17 -8.99
N ASP A 162 15.29 -16.59 -7.88
CA ASP A 162 14.56 -17.31 -6.83
C ASP A 162 13.09 -17.43 -7.26
N PHE A 163 12.58 -18.66 -7.33
CA PHE A 163 11.19 -18.93 -7.72
C PHE A 163 10.31 -19.08 -6.48
N GLY A 164 9.17 -18.40 -6.48
CA GLY A 164 8.13 -18.53 -5.47
C GLY A 164 6.75 -18.67 -6.10
N VAL A 165 5.85 -19.36 -5.40
CA VAL A 165 4.43 -19.41 -5.75
C VAL A 165 3.66 -18.52 -4.79
N VAL A 166 2.81 -17.64 -5.34
CA VAL A 166 2.02 -16.69 -4.58
C VAL A 166 0.54 -16.96 -4.85
N ASP A 167 -0.25 -17.08 -3.79
CA ASP A 167 -1.70 -17.13 -3.89
C ASP A 167 -2.24 -15.73 -4.21
N ASP A 168 -2.53 -15.48 -5.49
CA ASP A 168 -3.05 -14.21 -5.98
C ASP A 168 -4.59 -14.14 -5.98
N ARG A 169 -5.26 -15.19 -5.50
CA ARG A 169 -6.72 -15.21 -5.45
C ARG A 169 -7.20 -14.04 -4.59
N PRO A 170 -8.17 -13.24 -5.07
CA PRO A 170 -8.73 -12.17 -4.27
C PRO A 170 -9.22 -12.71 -2.92
N LYS A 171 -8.63 -12.20 -1.83
CA LYS A 171 -9.06 -12.55 -0.48
C LYS A 171 -10.06 -11.52 0.00
N LEU A 172 -11.29 -11.97 0.29
CA LEU A 172 -12.26 -11.16 1.00
C LEU A 172 -11.97 -11.26 2.50
N GLU A 173 -11.11 -10.37 2.99
CA GLU A 173 -10.85 -10.24 4.42
C GLU A 173 -11.95 -9.37 5.03
N LEU A 174 -12.90 -9.97 5.75
CA LEU A 174 -13.95 -9.26 6.48
C LEU A 174 -13.46 -8.92 7.89
N ASN A 175 -13.78 -7.70 8.33
CA ASN A 175 -13.69 -7.25 9.72
C ASN A 175 -14.83 -6.26 9.97
N GLY A 176 -15.05 -5.88 11.23
CA GLY A 176 -16.15 -4.98 11.60
C GLY A 176 -16.18 -3.66 10.80
N GLU A 177 -15.02 -3.07 10.51
CA GLU A 177 -14.92 -1.84 9.71
C GLU A 177 -15.39 -2.05 8.25
N LYS A 178 -14.93 -3.13 7.61
CA LYS A 178 -15.28 -3.46 6.22
C LYS A 178 -16.75 -3.89 6.12
N ILE A 179 -17.26 -4.64 7.09
CA ILE A 179 -18.68 -5.02 7.17
C ILE A 179 -19.53 -3.77 7.31
N THR A 180 -19.20 -2.89 8.26
CA THR A 180 -19.88 -1.60 8.47
C THR A 180 -19.94 -0.78 7.18
N LEU A 181 -18.83 -0.71 6.42
CA LEU A 181 -18.79 0.03 5.17
C LEU A 181 -19.71 -0.58 4.10
N LEU A 182 -19.75 -1.91 3.97
CA LEU A 182 -20.63 -2.60 3.02
C LEU A 182 -22.11 -2.40 3.38
N ILE A 183 -22.46 -2.55 4.66
CA ILE A 183 -23.83 -2.33 5.15
C ILE A 183 -24.25 -0.87 4.94
N ARG A 184 -23.40 0.11 5.27
CA ARG A 184 -23.69 1.53 5.03
C ARG A 184 -23.86 1.85 3.55
N SER A 185 -23.04 1.26 2.70
CA SER A 185 -23.18 1.42 1.24
C SER A 185 -24.52 0.87 0.75
N ALA A 186 -24.96 -0.27 1.30
CA ALA A 186 -26.25 -0.86 0.97
C ALA A 186 -27.43 -0.01 1.49
N LEU A 187 -27.33 0.59 2.68
CA LEU A 187 -28.33 1.57 3.16
C LEU A 187 -28.44 2.79 2.23
N LEU A 188 -27.33 3.22 1.64
CA LEU A 188 -27.33 4.30 0.64
C LEU A 188 -28.00 3.87 -0.67
N ASP A 189 -27.91 2.60 -1.06
CA ASP A 189 -28.62 2.06 -2.22
C ASP A 189 -30.13 2.02 -1.99
N ASP A 190 -30.57 1.79 -0.75
CA ASP A 190 -31.99 1.85 -0.36
C ASP A 190 -32.54 3.29 -0.32
N ALA A 191 -31.69 4.31 -0.16
CA ALA A 191 -32.09 5.71 -0.02
C ALA A 191 -32.57 6.34 -1.35
N THR A 192 -33.75 6.95 -1.31
CA THR A 192 -34.46 7.57 -2.44
C THR A 192 -34.40 9.10 -2.43
N ASN A 193 -34.16 9.70 -1.27
CA ASN A 193 -34.11 11.15 -1.06
C ASN A 193 -32.93 11.54 -0.15
N ILE A 194 -32.70 12.84 0.05
CA ILE A 194 -31.58 13.32 0.87
C ILE A 194 -31.76 12.99 2.35
N SER A 195 -32.99 13.00 2.87
CA SER A 195 -33.26 12.60 4.27
C SER A 195 -32.74 11.19 4.53
N GLU A 196 -33.14 10.24 3.69
CA GLU A 196 -32.76 8.84 3.81
C GLU A 196 -31.26 8.62 3.58
N LYS A 197 -30.62 9.39 2.68
CA LYS A 197 -29.16 9.32 2.50
C LYS A 197 -28.42 9.81 3.74
N LEU A 198 -28.90 10.89 4.36
CA LEU A 198 -28.35 11.38 5.62
C LEU A 198 -28.59 10.36 6.75
N GLY A 199 -29.76 9.71 6.77
CA GLY A 199 -30.07 8.62 7.68
C GLY A 199 -29.11 7.45 7.52
N ALA A 200 -28.86 6.98 6.29
CA ALA A 200 -27.89 5.94 5.99
C ALA A 200 -26.45 6.33 6.42
N LEU A 201 -26.05 7.58 6.21
CA LEU A 201 -24.73 8.07 6.61
C LEU A 201 -24.56 8.18 8.12
N GLN A 202 -25.63 8.55 8.84
CA GLN A 202 -25.63 8.70 10.30
C GLN A 202 -25.96 7.39 11.03
N ALA A 203 -26.42 6.37 10.32
CA ALA A 203 -26.74 5.07 10.91
C ALA A 203 -25.57 4.56 11.76
N GLU A 204 -25.88 4.29 13.03
CA GLU A 204 -24.96 3.62 13.93
C GLU A 204 -25.00 2.14 13.57
N ILE A 205 -23.83 1.61 13.19
CA ILE A 205 -23.68 0.23 12.77
C ILE A 205 -22.59 -0.35 13.67
N THR A 206 -22.98 -1.30 14.51
CA THR A 206 -22.03 -2.04 15.33
C THR A 206 -21.99 -3.48 14.85
N VAL A 207 -20.80 -4.06 14.88
CA VAL A 207 -20.53 -5.43 14.46
C VAL A 207 -19.85 -6.10 15.63
N ASP A 208 -20.42 -7.19 16.12
CA ASP A 208 -19.88 -7.92 17.26
C ASP A 208 -18.79 -8.93 16.85
N ASP A 209 -18.33 -9.72 17.82
CA ASP A 209 -17.28 -10.73 17.62
C ASP A 209 -17.76 -11.94 16.77
N GLU A 210 -19.07 -12.17 16.69
CA GLU A 210 -19.69 -13.21 15.85
C GLU A 210 -20.02 -12.67 14.43
N ASN A 211 -19.82 -11.36 14.22
CA ASN A 211 -20.17 -10.56 13.05
C ASN A 211 -21.67 -10.27 12.89
N ASP A 212 -22.44 -10.42 13.95
CA ASP A 212 -23.83 -9.96 13.96
C ASP A 212 -23.85 -8.43 13.92
N VAL A 213 -24.80 -7.89 13.16
CA VAL A 213 -24.87 -6.47 12.82
C VAL A 213 -26.07 -5.84 13.49
N TRP A 214 -25.81 -4.87 14.35
CA TRP A 214 -26.85 -4.01 14.90
C TRP A 214 -26.88 -2.68 14.15
N ILE A 215 -28.02 -2.35 13.55
CA ILE A 215 -28.23 -1.12 12.78
C ILE A 215 -29.27 -0.25 13.49
N SER A 216 -28.85 0.94 13.89
CA SER A 216 -29.71 1.94 14.51
C SER A 216 -29.95 3.08 13.54
N LEU A 217 -31.21 3.27 13.14
CA LEU A 217 -31.64 4.29 12.19
C LEU A 217 -32.32 5.45 12.90
N GLU A 218 -32.01 6.67 12.48
CA GLU A 218 -32.65 7.88 12.99
C GLU A 218 -34.07 8.02 12.40
N GLU A 219 -35.09 8.07 13.26
CA GLU A 219 -36.50 8.08 12.86
C GLU A 219 -36.88 9.33 12.04
N ASP A 220 -36.24 10.47 12.31
CA ASP A 220 -36.46 11.70 11.56
C ASP A 220 -35.87 11.67 10.14
N LEU A 221 -34.92 10.76 9.86
CA LEU A 221 -34.21 10.66 8.59
C LEU A 221 -34.61 9.44 7.78
N TRP A 222 -35.03 8.36 8.43
CA TRP A 222 -35.40 7.10 7.82
C TRP A 222 -36.84 6.72 8.17
N PRO A 223 -37.74 6.53 7.19
CA PRO A 223 -39.14 6.20 7.48
C PRO A 223 -39.29 4.92 8.29
N GLN A 224 -40.10 4.96 9.35
CA GLN A 224 -40.30 3.82 10.26
C GLN A 224 -40.85 2.57 9.55
N ASP A 225 -41.65 2.75 8.50
CA ASP A 225 -42.24 1.67 7.72
C ASP A 225 -41.36 1.20 6.55
N LYS A 226 -40.17 1.79 6.38
CA LYS A 226 -39.25 1.46 5.30
C LYS A 226 -38.17 0.49 5.77
N GLU A 227 -38.28 -0.74 5.28
CA GLU A 227 -37.25 -1.77 5.49
C GLU A 227 -36.00 -1.50 4.63
N PRO A 228 -34.77 -1.60 5.18
CA PRO A 228 -33.52 -1.45 4.44
C PRO A 228 -33.17 -2.73 3.66
N VAL A 229 -33.90 -2.97 2.57
CA VAL A 229 -33.86 -4.22 1.79
C VAL A 229 -32.46 -4.56 1.26
N GLN A 230 -31.72 -3.60 0.71
CA GLN A 230 -30.36 -3.86 0.22
C GLN A 230 -29.41 -4.21 1.35
N ALA A 231 -29.50 -3.52 2.50
CA ALA A 231 -28.66 -3.83 3.66
C ALA A 231 -28.87 -5.28 4.15
N LEU A 232 -30.13 -5.72 4.24
CA LEU A 232 -30.48 -7.09 4.60
C LEU A 232 -29.97 -8.12 3.56
N ILE A 233 -30.04 -7.80 2.27
CA ILE A 233 -29.49 -8.66 1.20
C ILE A 233 -27.97 -8.80 1.32
N VAL A 234 -27.26 -7.71 1.59
CA VAL A 234 -25.80 -7.73 1.76
C VAL A 234 -25.41 -8.54 3.00
N ALA A 235 -26.08 -8.31 4.13
CA ALA A 235 -25.86 -9.10 5.35
C ALA A 235 -26.08 -10.60 5.12
N ALA A 236 -27.17 -10.98 4.46
CA ALA A 236 -27.45 -12.38 4.13
C ALA A 236 -26.40 -13.02 3.20
N LYS A 237 -25.82 -12.25 2.26
CA LYS A 237 -24.70 -12.72 1.40
C LYS A 237 -23.41 -12.93 2.17
N LEU A 238 -23.21 -12.16 3.24
CA LEU A 238 -22.08 -12.28 4.15
C LEU A 238 -22.32 -13.31 5.26
N GLY A 239 -23.56 -13.81 5.38
CA GLY A 239 -23.96 -14.79 6.40
C GLY A 239 -24.12 -14.19 7.80
N LEU A 240 -24.48 -12.90 7.88
CA LEU A 240 -24.61 -12.15 9.14
C LEU A 240 -26.07 -12.09 9.58
N GLU A 241 -26.33 -12.16 10.89
CA GLU A 241 -27.62 -11.79 11.45
C GLU A 241 -27.72 -10.27 11.61
N VAL A 242 -28.93 -9.72 11.45
CA VAL A 242 -29.15 -8.28 11.52
C VAL A 242 -30.25 -7.97 12.53
N GLU A 243 -29.95 -7.09 13.46
CA GLU A 243 -30.92 -6.49 14.36
C GLU A 243 -31.11 -5.02 13.98
N LEU A 244 -32.38 -4.62 13.79
CA LEU A 244 -32.77 -3.27 13.41
C LEU A 244 -33.43 -2.58 14.60
N GLU A 245 -33.00 -1.36 14.90
CA GLU A 245 -33.70 -0.48 15.82
C GLU A 245 -33.86 0.95 15.28
N SER A 246 -34.83 1.66 15.85
CA SER A 246 -35.03 3.08 15.60
C SER A 246 -34.56 3.89 16.80
N THR A 247 -33.90 5.02 16.53
CA THR A 247 -33.34 5.91 17.56
C THR A 247 -33.78 7.34 17.32
N TRP A 248 -33.76 8.15 18.39
CA TRP A 248 -33.93 9.60 18.34
C TRP A 248 -32.66 10.28 18.80
N SER A 249 -32.13 11.14 17.96
CA SER A 249 -30.93 11.92 18.22
C SER A 249 -31.08 13.37 17.76
N THR A 250 -30.10 14.20 18.09
CA THR A 250 -30.07 15.58 17.58
C THR A 250 -29.47 15.58 16.19
N ILE A 251 -30.31 15.66 15.16
CA ILE A 251 -29.82 15.70 13.78
C ILE A 251 -29.23 17.08 13.42
N PRO A 252 -28.08 17.12 12.72
CA PRO A 252 -27.57 18.36 12.16
C PRO A 252 -28.53 18.85 11.06
N PHE A 253 -28.92 20.14 11.14
CA PHE A 253 -29.80 20.82 10.16
C PHE A 253 -31.28 20.37 10.16
N HIS A 254 -31.89 20.15 11.32
CA HIS A 254 -33.29 19.73 11.44
C HIS A 254 -34.28 20.72 10.78
N TRP A 255 -34.61 20.44 9.51
CA TRP A 255 -35.72 21.03 8.75
C TRP A 255 -36.67 19.90 8.35
N PRO A 256 -37.72 19.65 9.15
CA PRO A 256 -38.66 18.55 8.93
C PRO A 256 -39.19 18.52 7.49
N GLY A 257 -39.11 17.36 6.84
CA GLY A 257 -39.62 17.13 5.50
C GLY A 257 -38.85 17.76 4.35
N LEU A 258 -37.86 18.64 4.60
CA LEU A 258 -37.14 19.31 3.50
C LEU A 258 -36.26 18.33 2.70
N GLY A 259 -35.63 17.37 3.40
CA GLY A 259 -34.79 16.34 2.80
C GLY A 259 -35.55 15.31 1.98
N GLU A 260 -36.87 15.22 2.15
CA GLU A 260 -37.75 14.28 1.41
C GLU A 260 -38.10 14.79 0.00
N LEU A 261 -37.93 16.09 -0.25
CA LEU A 261 -38.38 16.75 -1.48
C LEU A 261 -37.42 16.60 -2.67
N THR A 262 -36.18 16.17 -2.43
CA THR A 262 -35.17 16.01 -3.48
C THR A 262 -34.22 14.87 -3.14
N SER A 263 -33.63 14.29 -4.18
CA SER A 263 -32.53 13.32 -4.09
C SER A 263 -31.15 13.94 -4.39
N SER A 264 -31.14 15.23 -4.76
CA SER A 264 -29.95 16.01 -5.13
C SER A 264 -29.44 16.84 -3.95
N THR A 265 -28.19 16.61 -3.56
CA THR A 265 -27.56 17.31 -2.43
C THR A 265 -27.42 18.81 -2.72
N SER A 266 -27.17 19.20 -3.98
CA SER A 266 -27.06 20.61 -4.36
C SER A 266 -28.40 21.33 -4.27
N GLU A 267 -29.49 20.68 -4.71
CA GLU A 267 -30.84 21.24 -4.57
C GLU A 267 -31.24 21.35 -3.10
N TYR A 268 -31.01 20.31 -2.31
CA TYR A 268 -31.26 20.34 -0.87
C TYR A 268 -30.48 21.47 -0.18
N THR A 269 -29.22 21.67 -0.57
CA THR A 269 -28.41 22.79 -0.06
C THR A 269 -29.02 24.14 -0.42
N GLN A 270 -29.47 24.32 -1.66
CA GLN A 270 -30.15 25.56 -2.06
C GLN A 270 -31.46 25.76 -1.28
N MET A 271 -32.26 24.70 -1.12
CA MET A 271 -33.51 24.74 -0.36
C MET A 271 -33.28 25.13 1.10
N MET A 272 -32.21 24.62 1.73
CA MET A 272 -31.81 25.06 3.07
C MET A 272 -31.46 26.55 3.07
N LEU A 273 -30.61 27.01 2.14
CA LEU A 273 -30.23 28.43 2.03
C LEU A 273 -31.45 29.35 1.84
N ASP A 274 -32.39 28.94 1.00
CA ASP A 274 -33.63 29.68 0.74
C ASP A 274 -34.52 29.73 1.98
N ALA A 275 -34.60 28.63 2.74
CA ALA A 275 -35.33 28.57 4.00
C ALA A 275 -34.69 29.48 5.08
N TYR A 276 -33.37 29.47 5.19
CA TYR A 276 -32.62 30.37 6.09
C TYR A 276 -32.85 31.85 5.74
N ALA A 277 -32.77 32.21 4.45
CA ALA A 277 -33.00 33.59 4.01
C ALA A 277 -34.42 34.08 4.33
N GLN A 278 -35.41 33.19 4.29
CA GLN A 278 -36.79 33.51 4.69
C GLN A 278 -36.89 33.74 6.20
N CYS A 279 -36.21 32.97 7.03
CA CYS A 279 -36.15 33.17 8.48
C CYS A 279 -35.53 34.53 8.85
N ASP A 280 -34.45 34.96 8.18
CA ASP A 280 -33.82 36.27 8.40
C ASP A 280 -34.68 37.45 7.91
N SER A 281 -35.63 37.20 7.01
CA SER A 281 -36.53 38.22 6.45
C SER A 281 -37.82 38.45 7.25
N LEU A 282 -38.09 37.63 8.26
CA LEU A 282 -39.22 37.83 9.17
C LEU A 282 -38.95 39.06 10.06
N PRO A 283 -39.85 40.07 10.09
CA PRO A 283 -39.66 41.20 11.01
C PRO A 283 -39.70 40.68 12.43
N ASN A 284 -38.67 40.99 13.22
CA ASN A 284 -38.65 40.84 14.67
C ASN A 284 -39.97 41.38 15.24
N SER A 285 -40.91 40.48 15.56
CA SER A 285 -42.08 40.83 16.36
C SER A 285 -41.59 41.02 17.77
N LYS A 286 -41.07 42.23 18.04
CA LYS A 286 -40.86 42.73 19.39
C LYS A 286 -42.17 42.59 20.16
N THR A 287 -42.15 41.75 21.19
CA THR A 287 -43.04 41.91 22.34
C THR A 287 -42.56 43.08 23.18
#